data_AF-A0A495KYC9-F1
#
_entry.id   AF-A0A495KYC9-F1
#
_cell.length_a   1.000
_cell.length_b   1.000
_cell.length_c   1.000
_cell.angle_alpha   90.00
_cell.angle_beta   90.00
_cell.angle_gamma   90.00
#
_symmetry.space_group_name_H-M   'P 1'
#
loop_
_entity.id
_entity.type
_entity.pdbx_description
1 polymer ?
#
loop_
_entity_poly.entity_id
_entity_poly.type
_entity_poly.pdbx_seq_one_letter_code
_entity_poly.pdbx_strand_id
1 'polypeptide(L)'
;MISVAWDASDDHAQYSAAQQLHAHHHRLWWVMWGPGARRFFAFYQGDADLPPLSDPTPNGLHAQIRRAETTIARTDPASYWRCPVSRCSWTSINPTLHTPCPHRA
;
A
#
# COMPACT_ATOMS: atom_id res chain seq x y z
N MET A 1 36.24 -18.74 -3.45
CA MET A 1 34.98 -17.98 -3.25
C MET A 1 33.84 -18.92 -3.58
N ILE A 2 33.06 -19.35 -2.59
CA ILE A 2 31.88 -20.18 -2.83
C ILE A 2 30.73 -19.18 -3.01
N SER A 3 30.34 -18.93 -4.26
CA SER A 3 29.08 -18.23 -4.53
C SER A 3 27.96 -19.18 -4.13
N VAL A 4 27.36 -18.94 -2.96
CA VAL A 4 26.08 -19.58 -2.61
C VAL A 4 25.07 -19.06 -3.62
N ALA A 5 24.64 -19.93 -4.54
CA ALA A 5 23.54 -19.63 -5.43
C ALA A 5 22.31 -19.35 -4.56
N TRP A 6 21.75 -18.14 -4.67
CA TRP A 6 20.50 -17.78 -4.02
C TRP A 6 19.41 -18.76 -4.48
N ASP A 7 18.81 -19.49 -3.54
CA ASP A 7 17.64 -20.31 -3.80
C ASP A 7 16.40 -19.47 -3.46
N ALA A 8 15.44 -19.40 -4.39
CA ALA A 8 14.16 -18.74 -4.15
C ALA A 8 13.41 -19.34 -2.94
N SER A 9 13.74 -20.60 -2.58
CA SER A 9 13.24 -21.28 -1.38
C SER A 9 13.64 -20.59 -0.08
N ASP A 10 14.82 -19.94 -0.03
CA ASP A 10 15.30 -19.22 1.17
C ASP A 10 14.42 -18.01 1.52
N ASP A 11 13.73 -17.46 0.52
CA ASP A 11 12.88 -16.26 0.64
C ASP A 11 11.38 -16.57 0.58
N HIS A 12 10.97 -17.84 0.71
CA HIS A 12 9.56 -18.23 0.58
C HIS A 12 8.63 -17.49 1.56
N ALA A 13 9.10 -17.28 2.79
CA ALA A 13 8.35 -16.53 3.80
C ALA A 13 8.17 -15.06 3.41
N GLN A 14 9.18 -14.47 2.79
CA GLN A 14 9.20 -13.09 2.33
C GLN A 14 8.30 -12.91 1.12
N TYR A 15 8.33 -13.83 0.15
CA TYR A 15 7.38 -13.82 -0.97
C TYR A 15 5.93 -13.97 -0.49
N SER A 16 5.68 -14.88 0.46
CA SER A 16 4.35 -15.06 1.05
C SER A 16 3.86 -13.81 1.78
N ALA A 17 4.73 -13.17 2.57
CA ALA A 17 4.41 -11.92 3.25
C ALA A 17 4.16 -10.76 2.27
N ALA A 18 4.95 -10.67 1.19
CA ALA A 18 4.75 -9.68 0.14
C ALA A 18 3.40 -9.88 -0.58
N GLN A 19 3.00 -11.13 -0.85
CA GLN A 19 1.68 -11.42 -1.43
C GLN A 19 0.54 -11.04 -0.48
N GLN A 20 0.66 -11.32 0.82
CA GLN A 20 -0.34 -10.92 1.81
C GLN A 20 -0.47 -9.38 1.90
N LEU A 21 0.65 -8.67 1.92
CA LEU A 21 0.66 -7.20 1.88
C LEU A 21 0.06 -6.67 0.58
N HIS A 22 0.41 -7.27 -0.55
CA HIS A 22 -0.17 -6.90 -1.84
C HIS A 22 -1.68 -7.07 -1.80
N ALA A 23 -2.21 -8.23 -1.40
CA ALA A 23 -3.64 -8.46 -1.30
C ALA A 23 -4.35 -7.44 -0.38
N HIS A 24 -3.70 -6.98 0.69
CA HIS A 24 -4.28 -5.97 1.58
C HIS A 24 -4.35 -4.56 0.96
N HIS A 25 -3.40 -4.20 0.09
CA HIS A 25 -3.27 -2.84 -0.48
C HIS A 25 -3.44 -2.75 -2.02
N HIS A 26 -3.75 -3.86 -2.70
CA HIS A 26 -3.68 -4.06 -4.16
C HIS A 26 -4.42 -3.02 -5.00
N ARG A 27 -5.36 -2.29 -4.41
CA ARG A 27 -6.13 -1.28 -5.13
C ARG A 27 -5.28 -0.10 -5.60
N LEU A 28 -4.33 0.36 -4.80
CA LEU A 28 -3.49 1.52 -5.11
C LEU A 28 -2.00 1.22 -4.95
N TRP A 29 -1.64 0.01 -4.55
CA TRP A 29 -0.28 -0.36 -4.25
C TRP A 29 0.05 -1.71 -4.85
N TRP A 30 1.12 -1.75 -5.62
CA TRP A 30 1.76 -2.99 -6.00
C TRP A 30 2.92 -3.27 -5.04
N VAL A 31 2.97 -4.48 -4.47
CA VAL A 31 3.94 -4.86 -3.44
C VAL A 31 4.74 -6.07 -3.89
N MET A 32 6.06 -6.05 -3.64
CA MET A 32 6.95 -7.17 -3.95
C MET A 32 8.09 -7.33 -2.93
N TRP A 33 8.69 -8.53 -2.90
CA TRP A 33 9.99 -8.78 -2.25
C TRP A 33 11.13 -8.66 -3.28
N GLY A 34 12.15 -7.88 -2.95
CA GLY A 34 13.38 -7.74 -3.75
C GLY A 34 14.54 -8.49 -3.10
N PRO A 35 14.87 -9.72 -3.54
CA PRO A 35 15.86 -10.57 -2.86
C PRO A 35 17.28 -9.98 -2.87
N GLY A 36 17.69 -9.34 -3.97
CA GLY A 36 19.00 -8.68 -4.06
C GLY A 36 19.17 -7.52 -3.08
N ALA A 37 18.09 -6.82 -2.75
CA ALA A 37 18.10 -5.73 -1.76
C ALA A 37 17.75 -6.22 -0.34
N ARG A 38 17.21 -7.43 -0.20
CA ARG A 38 16.60 -7.96 1.02
C ARG A 38 15.59 -6.99 1.65
N ARG A 39 14.71 -6.45 0.81
CA ARG A 39 13.67 -5.49 1.21
C ARG A 39 12.36 -5.77 0.50
N PHE A 40 11.28 -5.43 1.19
CA PHE A 40 9.97 -5.28 0.59
C PHE A 40 9.89 -3.91 -0.07
N PHE A 41 9.21 -3.84 -1.21
CA PHE A 41 8.96 -2.60 -1.95
C PHE A 41 7.46 -2.43 -2.17
N ALA A 42 6.99 -1.19 -2.11
CA ALA A 42 5.63 -0.82 -2.52
C ALA A 42 5.68 0.35 -3.51
N PHE A 43 4.92 0.20 -4.58
CA PHE A 43 4.82 1.16 -5.67
C PHE A 43 3.40 1.70 -5.72
N TYR A 44 3.26 3.02 -5.62
CA TYR A 44 1.96 3.66 -5.70
C TYR A 44 1.46 3.67 -7.14
N GLN A 45 0.20 3.32 -7.35
CA GLN A 45 -0.44 3.21 -8.67
C GLN A 45 -1.52 4.28 -8.90
N GLY A 46 -1.64 5.25 -8.00
CA GLY A 46 -2.56 6.38 -8.16
C GLY A 46 -1.93 7.57 -8.89
N ASP A 47 -2.51 8.75 -8.66
CA ASP A 47 -2.27 9.98 -9.42
C ASP A 47 -1.27 10.94 -8.75
N ALA A 48 -0.70 10.53 -7.62
CA ALA A 48 0.32 11.28 -6.90
C ALA A 48 1.72 10.78 -7.28
N ASP A 49 2.65 11.71 -7.49
CA ASP A 49 4.06 11.38 -7.63
C ASP A 49 4.63 11.00 -6.26
N LEU A 50 4.87 9.70 -6.07
CA LEU A 50 5.39 9.16 -4.83
C LEU A 50 6.57 8.23 -5.13
N PRO A 51 7.75 8.45 -4.52
CA PRO A 51 8.86 7.51 -4.67
C PRO A 51 8.48 6.13 -4.11
N PRO A 52 9.05 5.03 -4.64
CA PRO A 52 8.80 3.70 -4.10
C PRO A 52 9.14 3.63 -2.61
N LEU A 53 8.23 3.06 -1.83
CA LEU A 53 8.46 2.79 -0.41
C LEU A 53 9.25 1.49 -0.27
N SER A 54 10.10 1.38 0.74
CA SER A 54 10.79 0.12 1.02
C SER A 54 11.12 -0.07 2.49
N ASP A 55 11.09 -1.33 2.94
CA ASP A 55 11.40 -1.71 4.31
C ASP A 55 11.99 -3.13 4.36
N PRO A 56 12.94 -3.45 5.26
CA PRO A 56 13.40 -4.83 5.42
C PRO A 56 12.35 -5.76 6.03
N THR A 57 11.26 -5.22 6.58
CA THR A 57 10.20 -5.98 7.25
C THR A 57 8.83 -5.74 6.62
N PRO A 58 7.93 -6.74 6.62
CA PRO A 58 6.58 -6.55 6.09
C PRO A 58 5.78 -5.54 6.92
N ASN A 59 5.93 -5.56 8.25
CA ASN A 59 5.23 -4.65 9.15
C ASN A 59 5.71 -3.20 8.99
N GLY A 60 7.02 -2.99 8.78
CA GLY A 60 7.56 -1.67 8.50
C GLY A 60 7.04 -1.12 7.18
N LEU A 61 7.00 -1.95 6.12
CA LEU A 61 6.42 -1.52 4.84
C LEU A 61 4.93 -1.20 4.97
N HIS A 62 4.16 -2.03 5.67
CA HIS A 62 2.75 -1.77 5.96
C HIS A 62 2.55 -0.42 6.66
N ALA A 63 3.34 -0.13 7.70
CA ALA A 63 3.26 1.14 8.42
C ALA A 63 3.62 2.34 7.51
N GLN A 64 4.61 2.20 6.63
CA GLN A 64 4.94 3.23 5.65
C GLN A 64 3.79 3.46 4.66
N ILE A 65 3.19 2.40 4.12
CA ILE A 65 2.02 2.50 3.23
C ILE A 65 0.88 3.24 3.93
N ARG A 66 0.51 2.86 5.16
CA ARG A 66 -0.56 3.52 5.93
C ARG A 66 -0.31 5.02 6.15
N ARG A 67 0.94 5.41 6.39
CA ARG A 67 1.34 6.82 6.53
C ARG A 67 1.25 7.58 5.20
N ALA A 68 1.70 6.97 4.11
CA ALA A 68 1.58 7.55 2.78
C ALA A 68 0.11 7.71 2.40
N GLU A 69 -0.73 6.70 2.65
CA GLU A 69 -2.18 6.76 2.42
C GLU A 69 -2.83 7.92 3.18
N THR A 70 -2.48 8.10 4.46
CA THR A 70 -2.97 9.21 5.29
C THR A 70 -2.55 10.57 4.75
N THR A 71 -1.32 10.66 4.21
CA THR A 71 -0.78 11.90 3.65
C THR A 71 -1.50 12.24 2.35
N ILE A 72 -1.59 11.26 1.44
CA ILE A 72 -2.22 11.39 0.13
C ILE A 72 -3.70 11.79 0.29
N ALA A 73 -4.44 11.15 1.21
CA ALA A 73 -5.83 11.50 1.50
C ALA A 73 -6.04 12.97 1.94
N ARG A 74 -5.02 13.62 2.52
CA ARG A 74 -5.07 15.01 2.99
C ARG A 74 -4.70 16.04 1.91
N THR A 75 -3.84 15.65 0.96
CA THR A 75 -3.32 16.57 -0.06
C THR A 75 -4.16 16.64 -1.33
N ASP A 76 -5.24 15.87 -1.38
CA ASP A 76 -6.24 15.75 -2.45
C ASP A 76 -5.85 14.88 -3.66
N PRO A 77 -6.17 13.57 -3.63
CA PRO A 77 -5.90 12.64 -4.71
C PRO A 77 -7.19 12.29 -5.48
N ALA A 78 -7.21 12.53 -6.79
CA ALA A 78 -8.30 12.12 -7.66
C ALA A 78 -8.46 10.58 -7.72
N SER A 79 -7.42 9.81 -7.35
CA SER A 79 -7.49 8.34 -7.30
C SER A 79 -8.22 7.78 -6.07
N TYR A 80 -8.43 8.58 -5.02
CA TYR A 80 -9.20 8.12 -3.87
C TYR A 80 -10.68 8.19 -4.20
N TRP A 81 -11.42 7.18 -3.74
CA TRP A 81 -12.87 7.24 -3.80
C TRP A 81 -13.36 8.38 -2.92
N ARG A 82 -14.22 9.24 -3.49
CA ARG A 82 -14.91 10.31 -2.76
C ARG A 82 -16.36 9.88 -2.53
N CYS A 83 -16.90 10.19 -1.36
CA CYS A 83 -18.30 9.91 -1.07
C CYS A 83 -19.21 10.69 -2.05
N PRO A 84 -20.16 10.02 -2.74
CA PRO A 84 -21.01 10.68 -3.72
C PRO A 84 -22.08 11.58 -3.09
N VAL A 85 -22.19 11.60 -1.76
CA VAL A 85 -23.17 12.41 -1.03
C VAL A 85 -22.79 13.89 -1.11
N SER A 86 -23.74 14.73 -1.51
CA SER A 86 -23.57 16.18 -1.58
C SER A 86 -23.01 16.76 -0.27
N ARG A 87 -21.97 17.59 -0.40
CA ARG A 87 -21.24 18.23 0.72
C ARG A 87 -20.52 17.26 1.68
N CYS A 88 -20.42 15.98 1.34
CA CYS A 88 -19.55 15.06 2.06
C CYS A 88 -18.12 15.20 1.51
N SER A 89 -17.17 15.54 2.39
CA SER A 89 -15.74 15.60 2.05
C SER A 89 -14.98 14.32 2.38
N TRP A 90 -15.71 13.24 2.70
CA TRP A 90 -15.10 11.98 3.12
C TRP A 90 -14.50 11.24 1.92
N THR A 91 -13.27 10.78 2.09
CA THR A 91 -12.52 10.03 1.07
C THR A 91 -11.94 8.75 1.66
N SER A 92 -11.73 7.77 0.80
CA SER A 92 -11.10 6.52 1.18
C SER A 92 -10.47 5.84 -0.02
N ILE A 93 -9.63 4.86 0.27
CA ILE A 93 -9.06 4.00 -0.75
C ILE A 93 -10.17 3.16 -1.39
N ASN A 94 -11.04 2.57 -0.57
CA ASN A 94 -12.15 1.72 -1.02
C ASN A 94 -13.50 2.41 -0.82
N PRO A 95 -14.46 2.27 -1.76
CA PRO A 95 -15.85 2.64 -1.53
C PRO A 95 -16.34 1.95 -0.27
N THR A 96 -16.77 2.74 0.70
CA THR A 96 -17.26 2.20 1.97
C THR A 96 -18.27 3.13 2.60
N LEU A 97 -19.10 2.55 3.46
CA LEU A 97 -20.05 3.28 4.28
C LEU A 97 -19.29 3.90 5.46
N HIS A 98 -19.62 5.14 5.79
CA HIS A 98 -18.97 5.86 6.88
C HIS A 98 -19.99 6.69 7.66
N THR A 99 -19.68 6.91 8.93
CA THR A 99 -20.40 7.81 9.83
C THR A 99 -19.38 8.74 10.52
N PRO A 100 -19.69 10.03 10.70
CA PRO A 100 -20.89 10.73 10.22
C PRO A 100 -20.85 10.97 8.70
N CYS A 101 -22.02 10.92 8.06
CA CYS A 101 -22.22 11.31 6.67
C CYS A 101 -23.50 12.15 6.59
N PRO A 102 -23.50 13.33 5.95
CA PRO A 102 -24.58 14.32 6.10
C PRO A 102 -25.97 13.84 5.64
N HIS A 103 -26.06 12.76 4.85
CA HIS A 103 -27.32 12.16 4.40
C HIS A 103 -27.51 10.69 4.81
N ARG A 104 -26.64 10.14 5.65
CA ARG A 104 -26.84 8.84 6.31
C ARG A 104 -26.82 9.07 7.81
N ALA A 105 -27.97 9.46 8.34
CA ALA A 105 -28.30 9.33 9.75
C ALA A 105 -28.50 7.85 10.08
#